data_AF-A0A3N5KNS3-F1
#
_entry.id   AF-A0A3N5KNS3-F1
#
_cell.length_a   1.000
_cell.length_b   1.000
_cell.length_c   1.000
_cell.angle_alpha   90.00
_cell.angle_beta   90.00
_cell.angle_gamma   90.00
#
_symmetry.space_group_name_H-M   'P 1'
#
loop_
_entity.id
_entity.type
_entity.pdbx_description
1 polymer ?
#
loop_
_entity_poly.entity_id
_entity_poly.type
_entity_poly.pdbx_seq_one_letter_code
_entity_poly.pdbx_strand_id
1 'polypeptide(L)'
;MILNRICISALLLLIITAYSFSQNSAAITYKYRFEGKDLDDMPRLLLKYKNNMVKFVSLQDESKKRADETNYLDYNNRKTYQSVLFKDGKRYTTEESFDNYPKPEITDETTEILGFKCRKATVVIRSNHIDIWYTTNAGVKGSPALNIGPELGLVLKIVRNNNFETIAEKIDLTEFDYKDVKLPDDIGEMVDLPTYREKVIENNFITVRIFDKEKINFGDTIVNPTDESSSLTFRFSKGTVIMKKVKLPENIYDHTLFAELTEISNGDAYDRTGSMFMIPIGGKITFLEALKEGLDKIPSYTGNNGKKYQGIISTDNYNTPIELVRFITPFGINKYNEQVTVKGIKWEDSVTYKQDLTDLMPVLQGEVWIGVFIGCYDKGGHIVSLKLKYHPDDLDAQTVNERKFWVQPLFNTVNLMEMSGQEYGTVFENDTLKVTVDIPEGLKNLKLRYISTGHGGWGGGDEFNPKMNEIFVDNNAVYKFIPWRSDCGTFRKFNPASGNFPNGISSSDYSRSGWCPGTTANPVDIPLNNISPGKHVIKVFIPIGKPEGNSTSAWNVSGVLIGERAH
;
A
#
# COMPACT_ATOMS: atom_id res chain seq x y z
N MET A 1 -94.49 45.31 -24.51
CA MET A 1 -95.21 44.11 -24.06
C MET A 1 -94.36 42.89 -24.39
N ILE A 2 -94.28 41.95 -23.45
CA ILE A 2 -93.28 40.89 -23.28
C ILE A 2 -93.58 39.68 -24.22
N LEU A 3 -92.57 39.04 -24.83
CA LEU A 3 -92.14 37.62 -24.64
C LEU A 3 -91.34 37.01 -25.81
N ASN A 4 -90.08 36.69 -25.51
CA ASN A 4 -89.25 35.51 -25.82
C ASN A 4 -89.72 34.46 -26.87
N ARG A 5 -88.78 34.06 -27.76
CA ARG A 5 -88.08 32.74 -27.68
C ARG A 5 -86.91 32.59 -28.69
N ILE A 6 -85.69 32.58 -28.13
CA ILE A 6 -84.58 31.60 -28.31
C ILE A 6 -84.13 31.25 -29.75
N CYS A 7 -83.03 31.87 -30.18
CA CYS A 7 -82.02 31.28 -31.09
C CYS A 7 -80.78 30.93 -30.25
N ILE A 8 -80.33 29.68 -30.27
CA ILE A 8 -79.02 29.29 -29.73
C ILE A 8 -78.12 28.93 -30.92
N SER A 9 -77.16 29.80 -31.16
CA SER A 9 -76.11 29.66 -32.16
C SER A 9 -74.99 28.75 -31.65
N ALA A 10 -74.50 27.90 -32.53
CA ALA A 10 -73.40 26.97 -32.30
C ALA A 10 -72.10 27.71 -31.91
N LEU A 11 -71.54 27.35 -30.75
CA LEU A 11 -70.19 27.73 -30.34
C LEU A 11 -69.28 26.53 -30.57
N LEU A 12 -68.45 26.61 -31.61
CA LEU A 12 -67.41 25.63 -31.92
C LEU A 12 -66.28 25.81 -30.89
N LEU A 13 -66.20 24.92 -29.90
CA LEU A 13 -65.09 24.88 -28.94
C LEU A 13 -63.89 24.18 -29.61
N LEU A 14 -62.91 24.96 -30.06
CA LEU A 14 -61.61 24.45 -30.48
C LEU A 14 -60.84 24.01 -29.22
N ILE A 15 -60.94 22.74 -28.85
CA ILE A 15 -60.07 22.13 -27.85
C ILE A 15 -58.72 21.88 -28.54
N ILE A 16 -57.78 22.80 -28.34
CA ILE A 16 -56.36 22.56 -28.62
C ILE A 16 -55.88 21.61 -27.52
N THR A 17 -55.86 20.30 -27.81
CA THR A 17 -55.12 19.32 -27.03
C THR A 17 -53.63 19.57 -27.25
N ALA A 18 -53.04 20.41 -26.41
CA ALA A 18 -51.60 20.39 -26.21
C ALA A 18 -51.25 19.05 -25.52
N TYR A 19 -50.96 18.01 -26.32
CA TYR A 19 -50.21 16.87 -25.82
C TYR A 19 -48.79 17.35 -25.50
N SER A 20 -48.61 17.90 -24.30
CA SER A 20 -47.30 17.90 -23.65
C SER A 20 -46.98 16.43 -23.37
N PHE A 21 -46.23 15.78 -24.27
CA PHE A 21 -45.53 14.56 -23.89
C PHE A 21 -44.58 14.96 -22.75
N SER A 22 -44.98 14.66 -21.50
CA SER A 22 -44.05 14.66 -20.38
C SER A 22 -42.98 13.65 -20.72
N GLN A 23 -41.80 14.15 -21.08
CA GLN A 23 -40.69 13.33 -21.51
C GLN A 23 -40.12 12.62 -20.27
N ASN A 24 -40.53 11.38 -20.06
CA ASN A 24 -40.24 10.67 -18.81
C ASN A 24 -38.95 9.86 -18.86
N SER A 25 -38.27 9.78 -20.01
CA SER A 25 -37.01 9.04 -20.19
C SER A 25 -36.04 9.73 -21.13
N ALA A 26 -34.75 9.66 -20.82
CA ALA A 26 -33.67 10.12 -21.70
C ALA A 26 -32.37 9.34 -21.45
N ALA A 27 -31.60 9.14 -22.51
CA ALA A 27 -30.26 8.59 -22.49
C ALA A 27 -29.29 9.65 -23.06
N ILE A 28 -28.36 10.14 -22.23
CA ILE A 28 -27.42 11.20 -22.59
C ILE A 28 -26.01 10.65 -22.60
N THR A 29 -25.36 10.68 -23.75
CA THR A 29 -23.98 10.24 -23.93
C THR A 29 -23.06 11.46 -23.85
N TYR A 30 -22.02 11.38 -23.04
CA TYR A 30 -20.98 12.39 -22.88
C TYR A 30 -19.64 11.87 -23.37
N LYS A 31 -18.87 12.78 -23.96
CA LYS A 31 -17.45 12.61 -24.29
C LYS A 31 -16.59 13.59 -23.50
N TYR A 32 -15.29 13.40 -23.59
CA TYR A 32 -14.31 14.21 -22.88
C TYR A 32 -13.38 14.92 -23.86
N ARG A 33 -12.93 16.13 -23.49
CA ARG A 33 -11.98 16.93 -24.26
C ARG A 33 -10.89 17.49 -23.38
N PHE A 34 -9.69 17.62 -23.94
CA PHE A 34 -8.57 18.33 -23.33
C PHE A 34 -7.98 19.35 -24.31
N GLU A 35 -7.87 20.61 -23.89
CA GLU A 35 -7.36 21.71 -24.73
C GLU A 35 -8.07 21.78 -26.10
N GLY A 36 -9.39 21.57 -26.09
CA GLY A 36 -10.24 21.56 -27.28
C GLY A 36 -10.12 20.31 -28.17
N LYS A 37 -9.32 19.30 -27.83
CA LYS A 37 -9.23 18.04 -28.57
C LYS A 37 -10.06 16.95 -27.90
N ASP A 38 -10.76 16.15 -28.71
CA ASP A 38 -11.49 14.99 -28.22
C ASP A 38 -10.51 13.93 -27.68
N LEU A 39 -10.86 13.32 -26.55
CA LEU A 39 -10.12 12.23 -25.93
C LEU A 39 -10.80 10.91 -26.31
N ASP A 40 -10.58 10.47 -27.55
CA ASP A 40 -11.27 9.31 -28.13
C ASP A 40 -10.94 7.98 -27.43
N ASP A 41 -9.78 7.89 -26.77
CA ASP A 41 -9.36 6.72 -26.00
C ASP A 41 -10.10 6.60 -24.65
N MET A 42 -10.76 7.67 -24.18
CA MET A 42 -11.53 7.60 -22.93
C MET A 42 -12.95 7.07 -23.18
N PRO A 43 -13.43 6.13 -22.35
CA PRO A 43 -14.77 5.58 -22.51
C PRO A 43 -15.81 6.68 -22.31
N ARG A 44 -16.81 6.71 -23.21
CA ARG A 44 -17.95 7.62 -23.10
C ARG A 44 -18.76 7.32 -21.83
N LEU A 45 -19.29 8.37 -21.21
CA LEU A 45 -20.22 8.25 -20.09
C LEU A 45 -21.65 8.28 -20.62
N LEU A 46 -22.48 7.30 -20.23
CA LEU A 46 -23.91 7.30 -20.51
C LEU A 46 -24.69 7.57 -19.23
N LEU A 47 -25.57 8.58 -19.24
CA LEU A 47 -26.58 8.79 -18.21
C LEU A 47 -27.93 8.31 -18.72
N LYS A 48 -28.60 7.44 -17.96
CA LYS A 48 -30.00 7.07 -18.22
C LYS A 48 -30.88 7.74 -17.18
N TYR A 49 -31.79 8.61 -17.60
CA TYR A 49 -32.82 9.26 -16.78
C TYR A 49 -34.17 8.59 -17.00
N LYS A 50 -34.89 8.21 -15.94
CA LYS A 50 -36.34 7.95 -15.99
C LYS A 50 -36.99 8.23 -14.65
N ASN A 51 -38.17 8.87 -14.65
CA ASN A 51 -38.96 9.17 -13.44
C ASN A 51 -38.12 9.75 -12.27
N ASN A 52 -37.35 10.80 -12.54
CA ASN A 52 -36.50 11.47 -11.54
C ASN A 52 -35.35 10.60 -10.96
N MET A 53 -35.06 9.45 -11.56
CA MET A 53 -33.85 8.67 -11.28
C MET A 53 -32.88 8.78 -12.44
N VAL A 54 -31.60 8.96 -12.14
CA VAL A 54 -30.49 8.88 -13.10
C VAL A 54 -29.56 7.76 -12.67
N LYS A 55 -29.17 6.90 -13.63
CA LYS A 55 -28.10 5.91 -13.47
C LYS A 55 -26.94 6.26 -14.39
N PHE A 56 -25.73 6.21 -13.83
CA PHE A 56 -24.49 6.32 -14.59
C PHE A 56 -24.12 4.94 -15.15
N VAL A 57 -23.84 4.88 -16.44
CA VAL A 57 -23.43 3.67 -17.15
C VAL A 57 -22.10 3.98 -17.84
N SER A 58 -21.04 3.31 -17.41
CA SER A 58 -19.76 3.33 -18.12
C SER A 58 -19.89 2.50 -19.39
N LEU A 59 -19.56 3.09 -20.54
CA LEU A 59 -19.46 2.37 -21.82
C LEU A 59 -18.09 1.74 -22.04
N GLN A 60 -17.30 1.59 -20.96
CA GLN A 60 -16.04 0.86 -20.99
C GLN A 60 -16.29 -0.64 -21.18
N ASP A 61 -15.37 -1.30 -21.88
CA ASP A 61 -15.31 -2.76 -21.99
C ASP A 61 -15.35 -3.40 -20.59
N GLU A 62 -16.26 -4.36 -20.39
CA GLU A 62 -16.43 -5.08 -19.12
C GLU A 62 -15.12 -5.74 -18.67
N SER A 63 -14.27 -6.19 -19.60
CA SER A 63 -12.95 -6.76 -19.30
C SER A 63 -11.97 -5.77 -18.66
N LYS A 64 -12.24 -4.46 -18.76
CA LYS A 64 -11.41 -3.38 -18.22
C LYS A 64 -11.98 -2.73 -16.96
N LYS A 65 -13.15 -3.16 -16.47
CA LYS A 65 -13.74 -2.63 -15.24
C LYS A 65 -13.03 -3.20 -14.00
N ARG A 66 -12.49 -2.32 -13.15
CA ARG A 66 -11.81 -2.70 -11.89
C ARG A 66 -12.80 -3.12 -10.79
N ALA A 67 -13.97 -2.48 -10.74
CA ALA A 67 -15.06 -2.78 -9.82
C ALA A 67 -16.40 -2.48 -10.49
N ASP A 68 -17.46 -3.21 -10.11
CA ASP A 68 -18.83 -2.91 -10.55
C ASP A 68 -19.40 -1.76 -9.70
N GLU A 69 -18.82 -0.58 -9.90
CA GLU A 69 -19.27 0.67 -9.32
C GLU A 69 -20.39 1.28 -10.16
N THR A 70 -21.49 1.66 -9.51
CA THR A 70 -22.59 2.36 -10.14
C THR A 70 -22.99 3.58 -9.31
N ASN A 71 -23.19 4.70 -10.00
CA ASN A 71 -23.60 5.96 -9.41
C ASN A 71 -25.04 6.30 -9.82
N TYR A 72 -25.76 6.97 -8.92
CA TYR A 72 -27.14 7.37 -9.14
C TYR A 72 -27.42 8.79 -8.65
N LEU A 73 -28.33 9.49 -9.33
CA LEU A 73 -29.00 10.70 -8.83
C LEU A 73 -30.47 10.36 -8.58
N ASP A 74 -30.95 10.63 -7.38
CA ASP A 74 -32.34 10.51 -6.99
C ASP A 74 -32.91 11.91 -6.72
N TYR A 75 -33.64 12.43 -7.70
CA TYR A 75 -34.27 13.74 -7.62
C TYR A 75 -35.54 13.74 -6.76
N ASN A 76 -36.13 12.57 -6.49
CA ASN A 76 -37.31 12.49 -5.61
C ASN A 76 -36.89 12.69 -4.17
N ASN A 77 -35.77 12.08 -3.76
CA ASN A 77 -35.23 12.19 -2.41
C ASN A 77 -34.13 13.25 -2.24
N ARG A 78 -33.71 13.92 -3.32
CA ARG A 78 -32.61 14.90 -3.37
C ARG A 78 -31.28 14.29 -2.88
N LYS A 79 -30.98 13.07 -3.33
CA LYS A 79 -29.80 12.31 -2.90
C LYS A 79 -29.00 11.76 -4.07
N THR A 80 -27.73 11.51 -3.84
CA THR A 80 -26.90 10.66 -4.71
C THR A 80 -26.59 9.36 -4.03
N TYR A 81 -26.40 8.31 -4.82
CA TYR A 81 -25.95 7.02 -4.34
C TYR A 81 -24.71 6.59 -5.10
N GLN A 82 -23.75 6.02 -4.39
CA GLN A 82 -22.62 5.29 -4.97
C GLN A 82 -22.69 3.87 -4.43
N SER A 83 -22.70 2.88 -5.30
CA SER A 83 -22.81 1.47 -4.94
C SER A 83 -21.72 0.67 -5.62
N VAL A 84 -21.07 -0.23 -4.89
CA VAL A 84 -20.05 -1.14 -5.44
C VAL A 84 -20.45 -2.58 -5.14
N LEU A 85 -20.43 -3.45 -6.15
CA LEU A 85 -20.61 -4.88 -5.99
C LEU A 85 -19.25 -5.58 -6.07
N PHE A 86 -18.91 -6.32 -5.01
CA PHE A 86 -17.67 -7.08 -4.91
C PHE A 86 -17.81 -8.42 -5.63
N LYS A 87 -16.67 -9.02 -5.99
CA LYS A 87 -16.64 -10.35 -6.64
C LYS A 87 -17.23 -11.47 -5.77
N ASP A 88 -17.24 -11.30 -4.45
CA ASP A 88 -17.86 -12.23 -3.49
C ASP A 88 -19.39 -12.02 -3.33
N GLY A 89 -19.97 -11.08 -4.09
CA GLY A 89 -21.38 -10.76 -4.08
C GLY A 89 -21.79 -9.72 -3.02
N LYS A 90 -20.89 -9.26 -2.16
CA LYS A 90 -21.21 -8.21 -1.18
C LYS A 90 -21.37 -6.87 -1.87
N ARG A 91 -22.39 -6.12 -1.46
CA ARG A 91 -22.64 -4.77 -1.92
C ARG A 91 -22.47 -3.78 -0.78
N TYR A 92 -21.78 -2.69 -1.07
CA TYR A 92 -21.67 -1.53 -0.19
C TYR A 92 -22.23 -0.32 -0.91
N THR A 93 -23.02 0.47 -0.21
CA THR A 93 -23.63 1.68 -0.76
C THR A 93 -23.41 2.84 0.21
N THR A 94 -23.16 4.01 -0.35
CA THR A 94 -23.16 5.27 0.39
C THR A 94 -24.11 6.25 -0.28
N GLU A 95 -24.68 7.14 0.52
CA GLU A 95 -25.57 8.19 0.05
C GLU A 95 -25.07 9.57 0.50
N GLU A 96 -25.45 10.60 -0.26
CA GLU A 96 -25.16 11.98 0.09
C GLU A 96 -26.33 12.87 -0.34
N SER A 97 -26.65 13.88 0.47
CA SER A 97 -27.68 14.87 0.14
C SER A 97 -27.17 15.86 -0.89
N PHE A 98 -28.02 16.27 -1.84
CA PHE A 98 -27.71 17.37 -2.76
C PHE A 98 -27.35 18.66 -2.00
N ASP A 99 -27.92 18.86 -0.82
CA ASP A 99 -27.69 20.06 -0.01
C ASP A 99 -26.25 20.20 0.50
N ASN A 100 -25.52 19.07 0.56
CA ASN A 100 -24.13 19.01 0.99
C ASN A 100 -23.14 19.27 -0.14
N TYR A 101 -23.61 19.37 -1.39
CA TYR A 101 -22.75 19.69 -2.52
C TYR A 101 -22.53 21.19 -2.72
N PRO A 102 -21.41 21.58 -3.36
CA PRO A 102 -21.13 22.96 -3.71
C PRO A 102 -22.28 23.57 -4.51
N LYS A 103 -22.74 24.75 -4.09
CA LYS A 103 -23.84 25.49 -4.72
C LYS A 103 -23.27 26.40 -5.81
N PRO A 104 -23.55 26.13 -7.10
CA PRO A 104 -23.05 26.97 -8.18
C PRO A 104 -23.76 28.33 -8.24
N GLU A 105 -23.01 29.37 -8.57
CA GLU A 105 -23.54 30.70 -8.83
C GLU A 105 -24.00 30.77 -10.29
N ILE A 106 -25.26 31.13 -10.51
CA ILE A 106 -25.83 31.26 -11.86
C ILE A 106 -25.37 32.59 -12.46
N THR A 107 -25.00 32.56 -13.73
CA THR A 107 -24.60 33.73 -14.51
C THR A 107 -25.63 34.02 -15.62
N ASP A 108 -25.51 35.20 -16.24
CA ASP A 108 -26.35 35.58 -17.39
C ASP A 108 -25.82 35.02 -18.74
N GLU A 109 -24.67 34.36 -18.74
CA GLU A 109 -24.11 33.76 -19.96
C GLU A 109 -24.99 32.61 -20.46
N THR A 110 -25.23 32.59 -21.78
CA THR A 110 -26.01 31.55 -22.44
C THR A 110 -25.30 31.03 -23.69
N THR A 111 -25.58 29.78 -24.04
CA THR A 111 -25.10 29.15 -25.27
C THR A 111 -26.14 28.14 -25.76
N GLU A 112 -25.96 27.60 -26.96
CA GLU A 112 -26.75 26.48 -27.47
C GLU A 112 -25.89 25.21 -27.51
N ILE A 113 -26.40 24.10 -26.96
CA ILE A 113 -25.75 22.78 -27.01
C ILE A 113 -26.81 21.76 -27.42
N LEU A 114 -26.57 21.02 -28.51
CA LEU A 114 -27.50 20.02 -29.07
C LEU A 114 -28.93 20.54 -29.29
N GLY A 115 -29.08 21.81 -29.70
CA GLY A 115 -30.38 22.45 -29.92
C GLY A 115 -31.07 22.98 -28.65
N PHE A 116 -30.46 22.80 -27.48
CA PHE A 116 -30.98 23.32 -26.22
C PHE A 116 -30.31 24.63 -25.83
N LYS A 117 -31.12 25.62 -25.47
CA LYS A 117 -30.62 26.84 -24.81
C LYS A 117 -30.12 26.49 -23.41
N CYS A 118 -28.84 26.73 -23.16
CA CYS A 118 -28.17 26.53 -21.89
C CYS A 118 -27.85 27.85 -21.20
N ARG A 119 -27.88 27.84 -19.86
CA ARG A 119 -27.32 28.87 -19.00
C ARG A 119 -26.03 28.37 -18.37
N LYS A 120 -25.12 29.28 -18.05
CA LYS A 120 -23.90 28.97 -17.31
C LYS A 120 -24.07 29.22 -15.82
N ALA A 121 -23.57 28.30 -15.02
CA ALA A 121 -23.29 28.50 -13.61
C ALA A 121 -21.81 28.21 -13.33
N THR A 122 -21.27 28.79 -12.27
CA THR A 122 -19.85 28.64 -11.89
C THR A 122 -19.71 28.18 -10.45
N VAL A 123 -18.73 27.32 -10.18
CA VAL A 123 -18.41 26.88 -8.81
C VAL A 123 -16.91 26.64 -8.67
N VAL A 124 -16.37 26.87 -7.47
CA VAL A 124 -14.98 26.55 -7.15
C VAL A 124 -14.93 25.34 -6.23
N ILE A 125 -14.29 24.26 -6.68
CA ILE A 125 -14.12 23.02 -5.90
C ILE A 125 -12.63 22.72 -5.76
N ARG A 126 -12.10 22.82 -4.54
CA ARG A 126 -10.68 22.58 -4.24
C ARG A 126 -9.76 23.35 -5.20
N SER A 127 -9.98 24.66 -5.29
CA SER A 127 -9.29 25.60 -6.20
C SER A 127 -9.51 25.38 -7.70
N ASN A 128 -10.29 24.38 -8.11
CA ASN A 128 -10.64 24.23 -9.52
C ASN A 128 -11.84 25.11 -9.84
N HIS A 129 -11.71 25.94 -10.87
CA HIS A 129 -12.81 26.70 -11.43
C HIS A 129 -13.61 25.80 -12.37
N ILE A 130 -14.92 25.71 -12.14
CA ILE A 130 -15.79 24.81 -12.88
C ILE A 130 -16.95 25.61 -13.46
N ASP A 131 -17.02 25.67 -14.78
CA ASP A 131 -18.16 26.20 -15.51
C ASP A 131 -19.12 25.06 -15.85
N ILE A 132 -20.40 25.28 -15.60
CA ILE A 132 -21.47 24.29 -15.77
C ILE A 132 -22.51 24.88 -16.70
N TRP A 133 -22.66 24.31 -17.89
CA TRP A 133 -23.69 24.68 -18.86
C TRP A 133 -24.85 23.69 -18.78
N TYR A 134 -26.03 24.20 -18.45
CA TYR A 134 -27.21 23.38 -18.19
C TYR A 134 -28.46 23.95 -18.84
N THR A 135 -29.46 23.10 -19.07
CA THR A 135 -30.78 23.50 -19.58
C THR A 135 -31.90 22.98 -18.69
N THR A 136 -32.98 23.76 -18.56
CA THR A 136 -34.23 23.37 -17.89
C THR A 136 -35.33 22.98 -18.88
N ASN A 137 -35.07 23.11 -20.19
CA ASN A 137 -36.08 22.95 -21.24
C ASN A 137 -36.11 21.53 -21.82
N ALA A 138 -35.21 20.65 -21.40
CA ALA A 138 -35.11 19.28 -21.90
C ALA A 138 -36.19 18.32 -21.34
N GLY A 139 -37.03 18.76 -20.39
CA GLY A 139 -38.02 17.92 -19.73
C GLY A 139 -37.44 16.84 -18.78
N VAL A 140 -36.11 16.69 -18.75
CA VAL A 140 -35.36 15.73 -17.92
C VAL A 140 -34.27 16.44 -17.12
N LYS A 141 -33.68 15.73 -16.14
CA LYS A 141 -32.59 16.24 -15.30
C LYS A 141 -31.41 15.28 -15.32
N GLY A 142 -30.22 15.79 -15.02
CA GLY A 142 -29.03 14.96 -14.87
C GLY A 142 -27.76 15.79 -14.86
N SER A 143 -26.73 15.28 -14.20
CA SER A 143 -25.37 15.83 -14.29
C SER A 143 -24.37 14.71 -14.54
N PRO A 144 -23.37 14.91 -15.42
CA PRO A 144 -22.30 13.92 -15.65
C PRO A 144 -21.31 13.82 -14.48
N ALA A 145 -21.55 14.54 -13.37
CA ALA A 145 -20.81 14.41 -12.12
C ALA A 145 -21.77 14.55 -10.91
N LEU A 146 -21.65 13.65 -9.93
CA LEU A 146 -22.56 13.59 -8.77
C LEU A 146 -22.64 14.90 -7.98
N ASN A 147 -21.49 15.53 -7.77
CA ASN A 147 -21.34 16.69 -6.89
C ASN A 147 -21.29 18.03 -7.63
N ILE A 148 -21.57 18.07 -8.94
CA ILE A 148 -21.47 19.28 -9.76
C ILE A 148 -22.84 19.62 -10.34
N GLY A 149 -23.49 20.63 -9.74
CA GLY A 149 -24.76 21.18 -10.20
C GLY A 149 -25.88 20.17 -10.46
N PRO A 150 -26.06 19.10 -9.64
CA PRO A 150 -27.09 18.09 -9.93
C PRO A 150 -28.49 18.70 -10.00
N GLU A 151 -28.74 19.79 -9.26
CA GLU A 151 -30.05 20.45 -9.15
C GLU A 151 -30.36 21.48 -10.25
N LEU A 152 -29.39 21.85 -11.09
CA LEU A 152 -29.56 22.95 -12.04
C LEU A 152 -30.54 22.62 -13.18
N GLY A 153 -30.64 21.33 -13.55
CA GLY A 153 -31.44 20.86 -14.69
C GLY A 153 -30.75 19.67 -15.36
N LEU A 154 -30.73 19.66 -16.68
CA LEU A 154 -29.87 18.78 -17.46
C LEU A 154 -28.57 19.51 -17.79
N VAL A 155 -27.46 19.11 -17.16
CA VAL A 155 -26.11 19.64 -17.43
C VAL A 155 -25.59 19.03 -18.71
N LEU A 156 -25.30 19.86 -19.72
CA LEU A 156 -24.81 19.41 -21.03
C LEU A 156 -23.31 19.62 -21.23
N LYS A 157 -22.68 20.48 -20.43
CA LYS A 157 -21.22 20.67 -20.47
C LYS A 157 -20.70 21.07 -19.10
N ILE A 158 -19.59 20.46 -18.68
CA ILE A 158 -18.77 20.89 -17.56
C ILE A 158 -17.39 21.25 -18.10
N VAL A 159 -16.85 22.42 -17.75
CA VAL A 159 -15.48 22.82 -18.08
C VAL A 159 -14.71 23.06 -16.80
N ARG A 160 -13.65 22.29 -16.59
CA ARG A 160 -12.75 22.43 -15.45
C ARG A 160 -11.49 23.16 -15.88
N ASN A 161 -11.15 24.25 -15.19
CA ASN A 161 -9.95 25.07 -15.38
C ASN A 161 -9.72 25.50 -16.86
N ASN A 162 -10.81 25.69 -17.61
CA ASN A 162 -10.79 26.07 -19.03
C ASN A 162 -10.05 25.12 -19.98
N ASN A 163 -9.69 23.90 -19.55
CA ASN A 163 -8.93 22.97 -20.38
C ASN A 163 -9.53 21.57 -20.48
N PHE A 164 -10.21 21.08 -19.45
CA PHE A 164 -10.84 19.75 -19.47
C PHE A 164 -12.37 19.89 -19.54
N GLU A 165 -12.97 19.32 -20.58
CA GLU A 165 -14.41 19.38 -20.80
C GLU A 165 -15.05 17.99 -20.70
N THR A 166 -16.19 17.90 -20.02
CA THR A 166 -17.15 16.79 -20.19
C THR A 166 -18.35 17.36 -20.92
N ILE A 167 -18.65 16.89 -22.12
CA ILE A 167 -19.67 17.49 -23.00
C ILE A 167 -20.60 16.44 -23.57
N ALA A 168 -21.91 16.75 -23.60
CA ALA A 168 -22.92 15.90 -24.20
C ALA A 168 -22.69 15.78 -25.71
N GLU A 169 -22.57 14.54 -26.20
CA GLU A 169 -22.42 14.17 -27.60
C GLU A 169 -23.77 13.84 -28.24
N LYS A 170 -24.64 13.15 -27.49
CA LYS A 170 -25.95 12.69 -27.97
C LYS A 170 -26.98 12.70 -26.85
N ILE A 171 -28.22 13.07 -27.18
CA ILE A 171 -29.40 12.87 -26.33
C ILE A 171 -30.38 12.00 -27.11
N ASP A 172 -30.74 10.86 -26.53
CA ASP A 172 -31.70 9.91 -27.06
C ASP A 172 -32.92 9.87 -26.15
N LEU A 173 -34.09 10.16 -26.69
CA LEU A 173 -35.33 10.31 -25.93
C LEU A 173 -36.23 9.08 -26.04
N THR A 174 -35.67 7.97 -26.52
CA THR A 174 -36.36 6.68 -26.62
C THR A 174 -36.77 6.18 -25.23
N GLU A 175 -37.96 5.59 -25.16
CA GLU A 175 -38.47 5.01 -23.93
C GLU A 175 -37.77 3.70 -23.57
N PHE A 176 -37.40 3.54 -22.30
CA PHE A 176 -36.83 2.32 -21.72
C PHE A 176 -37.44 2.03 -20.35
N ASP A 177 -37.20 0.85 -19.79
CA ASP A 177 -37.86 0.39 -18.56
C ASP A 177 -37.27 1.10 -17.32
N TYR A 178 -38.10 1.41 -16.31
CA TYR A 178 -37.62 2.01 -15.07
C TYR A 178 -36.61 1.12 -14.33
N LYS A 179 -36.68 -0.21 -14.53
CA LYS A 179 -35.68 -1.15 -14.00
C LYS A 179 -34.25 -0.84 -14.45
N ASP A 180 -34.09 -0.12 -15.56
CA ASP A 180 -32.78 0.22 -16.12
C ASP A 180 -32.10 1.39 -15.40
N VAL A 181 -32.83 2.13 -14.54
CA VAL A 181 -32.33 3.31 -13.80
C VAL A 181 -32.52 3.25 -12.30
N LYS A 182 -33.40 2.36 -11.80
CA LYS A 182 -33.63 2.23 -10.36
C LYS A 182 -32.37 1.73 -9.63
N LEU A 183 -32.29 2.04 -8.35
CA LEU A 183 -31.36 1.39 -7.43
C LEU A 183 -31.59 -0.14 -7.46
N PRO A 184 -30.53 -0.95 -7.23
CA PRO A 184 -30.69 -2.40 -7.10
C PRO A 184 -31.66 -2.74 -5.96
N ASP A 185 -32.42 -3.82 -6.12
CA ASP A 185 -33.40 -4.24 -5.11
C ASP A 185 -32.73 -4.59 -3.77
N ASP A 186 -31.50 -5.12 -3.84
CA ASP A 186 -30.58 -5.21 -2.71
C ASP A 186 -29.52 -4.12 -2.84
N ILE A 187 -29.59 -3.10 -1.97
CA ILE A 187 -28.62 -2.01 -1.89
C ILE A 187 -27.40 -2.36 -1.02
N GLY A 188 -27.39 -3.54 -0.39
CA GLY A 188 -26.29 -3.99 0.46
C GLY A 188 -26.15 -3.17 1.75
N GLU A 189 -24.93 -3.14 2.29
CA GLU A 189 -24.61 -2.43 3.52
C GLU A 189 -24.46 -0.92 3.26
N MET A 190 -25.23 -0.11 4.00
CA MET A 190 -25.11 1.35 3.98
C MET A 190 -23.96 1.80 4.88
N VAL A 191 -22.98 2.49 4.30
CA VAL A 191 -21.77 2.97 4.98
C VAL A 191 -21.49 4.44 4.71
N ASP A 192 -20.70 5.08 5.58
CA ASP A 192 -20.23 6.44 5.34
C ASP A 192 -19.27 6.52 4.13
N LEU A 193 -19.13 7.71 3.56
CA LEU A 193 -18.31 7.92 2.36
C LEU A 193 -16.82 7.55 2.55
N PRO A 194 -16.17 7.85 3.70
CA PRO A 194 -14.82 7.34 3.98
C PRO A 194 -14.71 5.81 3.93
N THR A 195 -15.64 5.10 4.59
CA THR A 195 -15.69 3.63 4.60
C THR A 195 -15.96 3.08 3.20
N TYR A 196 -16.87 3.70 2.44
CA TYR A 196 -17.13 3.31 1.06
C TYR A 196 -15.87 3.42 0.19
N ARG A 197 -15.11 4.52 0.33
CA ARG A 197 -13.84 4.71 -0.39
C ARG A 197 -12.80 3.67 0.01
N GLU A 198 -12.69 3.35 1.29
CA GLU A 198 -11.82 2.26 1.76
C GLU A 198 -12.21 0.94 1.08
N LYS A 199 -13.50 0.58 1.06
CA LYS A 199 -14.00 -0.64 0.43
C LYS A 199 -13.70 -0.70 -1.06
N VAL A 200 -13.97 0.37 -1.81
CA VAL A 200 -13.63 0.45 -3.25
C VAL A 200 -12.13 0.25 -3.46
N ILE A 201 -11.29 0.87 -2.63
CA ILE A 201 -9.84 0.74 -2.71
C ILE A 201 -9.40 -0.71 -2.39
N GLU A 202 -9.91 -1.31 -1.31
CA GLU A 202 -9.61 -2.70 -0.92
C GLU A 202 -10.01 -3.72 -1.99
N ASN A 203 -11.05 -3.45 -2.77
CA ASN A 203 -11.47 -4.33 -3.86
C ASN A 203 -10.48 -4.35 -5.04
N ASN A 204 -9.56 -3.38 -5.12
CA ASN A 204 -8.61 -3.26 -6.23
C ASN A 204 -7.28 -3.98 -6.01
N PHE A 205 -7.04 -4.62 -4.86
CA PHE A 205 -5.79 -5.34 -4.58
C PHE A 205 -6.00 -6.54 -3.67
N ILE A 206 -5.08 -7.50 -3.70
CA ILE A 206 -5.13 -8.68 -2.84
C ILE A 206 -4.44 -8.37 -1.53
N THR A 207 -5.07 -8.70 -0.40
CA THR A 207 -4.45 -8.62 0.93
C THR A 207 -4.34 -10.00 1.56
N VAL A 208 -3.12 -10.39 1.95
CA VAL A 208 -2.87 -11.57 2.78
C VAL A 208 -2.49 -11.11 4.18
N ARG A 209 -3.32 -11.40 5.17
CA ARG A 209 -3.05 -11.08 6.58
C ARG A 209 -2.29 -12.24 7.22
N ILE A 210 -1.10 -11.96 7.73
CA ILE A 210 -0.20 -12.98 8.31
C ILE A 210 -0.35 -12.97 9.83
N PHE A 211 -0.17 -11.80 10.46
CA PHE A 211 -0.31 -11.61 11.90
C PHE A 211 -1.33 -10.53 12.19
N ASP A 212 -2.12 -10.71 13.24
CA ASP A 212 -3.06 -9.70 13.73
C ASP A 212 -2.91 -9.58 15.25
N LYS A 213 -2.32 -8.47 15.69
CA LYS A 213 -2.07 -8.13 17.09
C LYS A 213 -1.37 -9.24 17.86
N GLU A 214 -0.36 -9.83 17.24
CA GLU A 214 0.44 -10.90 17.84
C GLU A 214 1.51 -10.33 18.76
N LYS A 215 1.67 -10.95 19.93
CA LYS A 215 2.66 -10.52 20.93
C LYS A 215 4.06 -11.01 20.54
N ILE A 216 5.09 -10.20 20.74
CA ILE A 216 6.50 -10.61 20.70
C ILE A 216 7.13 -10.16 22.01
N ASN A 217 7.66 -11.09 22.82
CA ASN A 217 8.17 -10.76 24.14
C ASN A 217 9.16 -11.82 24.65
N PHE A 218 9.81 -11.51 25.76
CA PHE A 218 10.67 -12.46 26.46
C PHE A 218 10.05 -12.93 27.78
N GLY A 219 10.30 -14.20 28.14
CA GLY A 219 9.96 -14.75 29.46
C GLY A 219 8.61 -15.46 29.55
N ASP A 220 7.87 -15.60 28.46
CA ASP A 220 6.67 -16.45 28.42
C ASP A 220 7.06 -17.94 28.33
N THR A 221 6.25 -18.82 28.92
CA THR A 221 6.32 -20.26 28.65
C THR A 221 5.73 -20.52 27.27
N ILE A 222 6.51 -21.10 26.38
CA ILE A 222 6.11 -21.32 24.99
C ILE A 222 5.63 -22.75 24.80
N VAL A 223 4.42 -22.88 24.25
CA VAL A 223 3.88 -24.13 23.73
C VAL A 223 3.50 -23.87 22.28
N ASN A 224 4.25 -24.45 21.36
CA ASN A 224 3.96 -24.34 19.94
C ASN A 224 2.88 -25.34 19.50
N PRO A 225 2.11 -25.01 18.45
CA PRO A 225 1.20 -25.96 17.84
C PRO A 225 1.93 -27.23 17.39
N THR A 226 1.26 -28.37 17.46
CA THR A 226 1.78 -29.66 16.94
C THR A 226 1.59 -29.80 15.43
N ASP A 227 0.65 -29.05 14.85
CA ASP A 227 0.33 -29.09 13.42
C ASP A 227 0.87 -27.84 12.69
N GLU A 228 1.84 -28.05 11.81
CA GLU A 228 2.48 -27.03 10.98
C GLU A 228 1.63 -26.58 9.79
N SER A 229 0.51 -27.26 9.49
CA SER A 229 -0.46 -26.85 8.48
C SER A 229 -1.47 -25.83 8.99
N SER A 230 -1.50 -25.60 10.30
CA SER A 230 -2.43 -24.68 10.94
C SER A 230 -2.07 -23.22 10.66
N SER A 231 -3.08 -22.35 10.52
CA SER A 231 -2.91 -20.89 10.43
C SER A 231 -2.46 -20.24 11.75
N LEU A 232 -1.89 -21.03 12.66
CA LEU A 232 -1.51 -20.65 14.01
C LEU A 232 -0.10 -20.05 14.04
N THR A 233 0.14 -19.22 15.05
CA THR A 233 1.40 -18.54 15.26
C THR A 233 2.32 -19.39 16.13
N PHE A 234 3.49 -19.71 15.60
CA PHE A 234 4.60 -20.33 16.33
C PHE A 234 5.43 -19.24 16.99
N ARG A 235 5.96 -19.52 18.18
CA ARG A 235 6.89 -18.67 18.93
C ARG A 235 8.21 -19.40 19.10
N PHE A 236 9.30 -18.72 18.80
CA PHE A 236 10.66 -19.24 18.93
C PHE A 236 11.55 -18.24 19.63
N SER A 237 12.80 -18.64 19.89
CA SER A 237 13.80 -17.86 20.60
C SER A 237 13.29 -17.19 21.89
N LYS A 238 12.69 -17.99 22.78
CA LYS A 238 12.11 -17.50 24.06
C LYS A 238 11.01 -16.43 23.89
N GLY A 239 10.44 -16.31 22.69
CA GLY A 239 9.22 -15.55 22.39
C GLY A 239 9.48 -14.31 21.53
N THR A 240 10.75 -14.04 21.21
CA THR A 240 11.18 -12.87 20.43
C THR A 240 11.08 -13.08 18.92
N VAL A 241 10.80 -14.31 18.49
CA VAL A 241 10.49 -14.65 17.11
C VAL A 241 9.09 -15.22 17.04
N ILE A 242 8.24 -14.66 16.20
CA ILE A 242 6.98 -15.29 15.79
C ILE A 242 7.07 -15.74 14.33
N MET A 243 6.44 -16.86 14.00
CA MET A 243 6.47 -17.48 12.68
C MET A 243 5.09 -18.04 12.32
N LYS A 244 4.75 -18.00 11.04
CA LYS A 244 3.56 -18.66 10.51
C LYS A 244 3.84 -19.23 9.13
N LYS A 245 3.36 -20.44 8.88
CA LYS A 245 3.29 -21.00 7.54
C LYS A 245 2.06 -20.43 6.84
N VAL A 246 2.25 -19.80 5.70
CA VAL A 246 1.18 -19.11 4.96
C VAL A 246 1.17 -19.57 3.51
N LYS A 247 -0.02 -19.57 2.91
CA LYS A 247 -0.19 -19.77 1.47
C LYS A 247 -0.34 -18.42 0.78
N LEU A 248 0.67 -18.04 0.01
CA LEU A 248 0.70 -16.81 -0.77
C LEU A 248 0.17 -17.06 -2.19
N PRO A 249 -0.35 -16.02 -2.87
CA PRO A 249 -0.73 -16.14 -4.27
C PRO A 249 0.45 -16.60 -5.14
N GLU A 250 0.15 -17.39 -6.16
CA GLU A 250 1.13 -17.94 -7.09
C GLU A 250 0.96 -17.31 -8.47
N ASN A 251 2.07 -17.15 -9.21
CA ASN A 251 2.09 -16.64 -10.58
C ASN A 251 1.48 -15.23 -10.76
N ILE A 252 1.59 -14.38 -9.75
CA ILE A 252 1.12 -12.99 -9.79
C ILE A 252 2.30 -12.06 -10.10
N TYR A 253 2.76 -12.08 -11.36
CA TYR A 253 3.92 -11.31 -11.82
C TYR A 253 3.58 -9.91 -12.35
N ASP A 254 2.29 -9.62 -12.50
CA ASP A 254 1.70 -8.35 -12.94
C ASP A 254 1.25 -7.48 -11.77
N HIS A 255 1.82 -7.71 -10.57
CA HIS A 255 1.51 -6.94 -9.37
C HIS A 255 2.78 -6.43 -8.69
N THR A 256 2.63 -5.27 -8.08
CA THR A 256 3.58 -4.71 -7.12
C THR A 256 3.23 -5.23 -5.71
N LEU A 257 4.21 -5.81 -5.02
CA LEU A 257 4.04 -6.39 -3.67
C LEU A 257 4.58 -5.45 -2.59
N PHE A 258 3.74 -5.13 -1.60
CA PHE A 258 4.14 -4.43 -0.40
C PHE A 258 3.96 -5.30 0.85
N ALA A 259 4.94 -5.25 1.76
CA ALA A 259 4.73 -5.62 3.14
C ALA A 259 4.34 -4.40 3.98
N GLU A 260 3.38 -4.58 4.89
CA GLU A 260 2.97 -3.59 5.89
C GLU A 260 2.96 -4.24 7.28
N LEU A 261 3.92 -3.86 8.14
CA LEU A 261 4.02 -4.27 9.54
C LEU A 261 3.69 -3.08 10.44
N THR A 262 2.63 -3.19 11.25
CA THR A 262 2.32 -2.22 12.30
C THR A 262 2.81 -2.75 13.64
N GLU A 263 3.44 -1.90 14.44
CA GLU A 263 4.01 -2.25 15.74
C GLU A 263 3.61 -1.23 16.81
N ILE A 264 3.40 -1.74 18.02
CA ILE A 264 3.29 -0.97 19.25
C ILE A 264 4.12 -1.62 20.36
N SER A 265 4.64 -0.80 21.28
CA SER A 265 5.15 -1.34 22.54
C SER A 265 3.99 -1.77 23.43
N ASN A 266 4.17 -2.88 24.12
CA ASN A 266 3.30 -3.39 25.17
C ASN A 266 4.03 -3.51 26.52
N GLY A 267 5.21 -2.91 26.62
CA GLY A 267 6.04 -2.93 27.82
C GLY A 267 7.48 -2.53 27.56
N ASP A 268 8.05 -2.89 26.41
CA ASP A 268 9.44 -2.57 26.11
C ASP A 268 9.63 -1.07 25.82
N ALA A 269 10.51 -0.41 26.55
CA ALA A 269 10.78 1.02 26.42
C ALA A 269 11.85 1.33 25.35
N TYR A 270 12.59 0.33 24.88
CA TYR A 270 13.79 0.51 24.08
C TYR A 270 13.53 0.43 22.57
N ASP A 271 14.46 0.98 21.81
CA ASP A 271 14.57 0.85 20.36
C ASP A 271 15.23 -0.48 19.98
N ARG A 272 14.43 -1.45 19.53
CA ARG A 272 14.87 -2.82 19.26
C ARG A 272 15.09 -3.06 17.78
N THR A 273 16.10 -3.86 17.47
CA THR A 273 16.24 -4.41 16.12
C THR A 273 15.07 -5.33 15.81
N GLY A 274 14.41 -5.06 14.69
CA GLY A 274 13.33 -5.86 14.15
C GLY A 274 13.64 -6.36 12.74
N SER A 275 13.21 -7.58 12.46
CA SER A 275 13.36 -8.21 11.15
C SER A 275 12.08 -8.94 10.77
N MET A 276 11.45 -8.53 9.67
CA MET A 276 10.50 -9.36 8.94
C MET A 276 11.29 -10.21 7.96
N PHE A 277 11.13 -11.53 8.04
CA PHE A 277 11.93 -12.46 7.24
C PHE A 277 11.09 -13.63 6.75
N MET A 278 11.64 -14.33 5.77
CA MET A 278 11.13 -15.62 5.32
C MET A 278 12.25 -16.69 5.33
N ILE A 279 11.86 -17.95 5.50
CA ILE A 279 12.81 -19.08 5.50
C ILE A 279 12.79 -19.79 4.13
N PRO A 280 13.89 -19.79 3.36
CA PRO A 280 13.94 -20.49 2.09
C PRO A 280 13.90 -22.00 2.32
N ILE A 281 12.90 -22.68 1.75
CA ILE A 281 12.69 -24.14 1.92
C ILE A 281 13.41 -25.00 0.86
N GLY A 282 14.18 -24.38 -0.04
CA GLY A 282 14.87 -25.09 -1.14
C GLY A 282 16.14 -25.85 -0.75
N GLY A 283 16.65 -25.68 0.48
CA GLY A 283 17.86 -26.36 0.98
C GLY A 283 17.55 -27.71 1.64
N LYS A 284 18.57 -28.56 1.81
CA LYS A 284 18.45 -29.79 2.63
C LYS A 284 18.30 -29.45 4.12
N ILE A 285 18.87 -28.32 4.52
CA ILE A 285 18.83 -27.76 5.87
C ILE A 285 18.29 -26.32 5.75
N THR A 286 17.36 -25.96 6.62
CA THR A 286 16.72 -24.65 6.70
C THR A 286 16.93 -24.04 8.09
N PHE A 287 16.79 -22.71 8.18
CA PHE A 287 16.84 -22.04 9.49
C PHE A 287 15.68 -22.46 10.43
N LEU A 288 14.65 -23.14 9.90
CA LEU A 288 13.56 -23.66 10.70
C LEU A 288 14.00 -24.78 11.63
N GLU A 289 14.97 -25.62 11.23
CA GLU A 289 15.52 -26.64 12.13
C GLU A 289 16.24 -25.99 13.31
N ALA A 290 16.95 -24.88 13.09
CA ALA A 290 17.57 -24.15 14.20
C ALA A 290 16.54 -23.60 15.19
N LEU A 291 15.44 -23.04 14.69
CA LEU A 291 14.35 -22.54 15.53
C LEU A 291 13.69 -23.64 16.36
N LYS A 292 13.54 -24.84 15.79
CA LYS A 292 12.89 -25.99 16.44
C LYS A 292 13.80 -26.77 17.38
N GLU A 293 15.03 -27.02 16.96
CA GLU A 293 15.91 -28.02 17.57
C GLU A 293 17.23 -27.46 18.12
N GLY A 294 17.65 -26.26 17.69
CA GLY A 294 18.85 -25.59 18.19
C GLY A 294 19.86 -25.19 17.11
N LEU A 295 20.75 -24.25 17.46
CA LEU A 295 21.70 -23.64 16.53
C LEU A 295 22.77 -24.61 15.99
N ASP A 296 22.94 -25.78 16.60
CA ASP A 296 23.84 -26.84 16.14
C ASP A 296 23.34 -27.54 14.86
N LYS A 297 22.08 -27.33 14.47
CA LYS A 297 21.49 -27.91 13.24
C LYS A 297 21.87 -27.18 11.96
N ILE A 298 22.38 -25.96 12.07
CA ILE A 298 22.73 -25.13 10.92
C ILE A 298 24.25 -24.94 10.82
N PRO A 299 24.78 -24.60 9.63
CA PRO A 299 26.19 -24.35 9.46
C PRO A 299 26.72 -23.26 10.38
N SER A 300 27.96 -23.40 10.84
CA SER A 300 28.66 -22.39 11.63
C SER A 300 29.90 -21.91 10.88
N TYR A 301 30.09 -20.59 10.86
CA TYR A 301 31.30 -19.91 10.41
C TYR A 301 32.18 -19.58 11.62
N THR A 302 33.50 -19.80 11.52
CA THR A 302 34.45 -19.36 12.56
C THR A 302 35.18 -18.13 12.05
N GLY A 303 34.97 -16.98 12.69
CA GLY A 303 35.63 -15.73 12.31
C GLY A 303 37.08 -15.69 12.79
N ASN A 304 37.87 -14.77 12.23
CA ASN A 304 39.28 -14.58 12.62
C ASN A 304 39.45 -14.11 14.08
N ASN A 305 38.40 -13.61 14.72
CA ASN A 305 38.37 -13.33 16.16
C ASN A 305 38.13 -14.59 17.04
N GLY A 306 38.01 -15.77 16.43
CA GLY A 306 37.83 -17.05 17.11
C GLY A 306 36.38 -17.37 17.52
N LYS A 307 35.43 -16.46 17.31
CA LYS A 307 34.00 -16.69 17.60
C LYS A 307 33.33 -17.54 16.53
N LYS A 308 32.23 -18.20 16.92
CA LYS A 308 31.39 -19.01 16.04
C LYS A 308 30.10 -18.26 15.72
N TYR A 309 29.78 -18.16 14.44
CA TYR A 309 28.60 -17.50 13.90
C TYR A 309 27.71 -18.50 13.18
N GLN A 310 26.48 -18.68 13.64
CA GLN A 310 25.59 -19.74 13.17
C GLN A 310 24.63 -19.21 12.09
N GLY A 311 24.58 -19.89 10.95
CA GLY A 311 23.63 -19.62 9.86
C GLY A 311 23.83 -18.29 9.11
N ILE A 312 24.99 -17.65 9.22
CA ILE A 312 25.17 -16.30 8.67
C ILE A 312 25.54 -16.24 7.18
N ILE A 313 25.89 -17.37 6.57
CA ILE A 313 26.33 -17.49 5.17
C ILE A 313 25.62 -18.68 4.52
N SER A 314 25.13 -18.50 3.29
CA SER A 314 24.56 -19.58 2.48
C SER A 314 25.66 -20.54 2.01
N THR A 315 25.32 -21.82 1.93
CA THR A 315 26.18 -22.92 1.47
C THR A 315 25.40 -23.77 0.47
N ASP A 316 26.04 -24.77 -0.14
CA ASP A 316 25.39 -25.68 -1.08
C ASP A 316 24.15 -26.41 -0.52
N ASN A 317 24.03 -26.54 0.82
CA ASN A 317 22.92 -27.27 1.46
C ASN A 317 22.06 -26.40 2.38
N TYR A 318 22.37 -25.11 2.54
CA TYR A 318 21.69 -24.20 3.48
C TYR A 318 21.61 -22.79 2.89
N ASN A 319 20.41 -22.21 2.92
CA ASN A 319 20.21 -20.81 2.55
C ASN A 319 19.90 -19.99 3.81
N THR A 320 20.52 -18.81 3.94
CA THR A 320 20.19 -17.89 5.03
C THR A 320 18.74 -17.40 4.92
N PRO A 321 18.08 -17.05 6.04
CA PRO A 321 16.81 -16.33 6.01
C PRO A 321 16.90 -15.07 5.14
N ILE A 322 15.90 -14.83 4.31
CA ILE A 322 15.78 -13.61 3.51
C ILE A 322 15.07 -12.56 4.36
N GLU A 323 15.76 -11.47 4.64
CA GLU A 323 15.14 -10.29 5.22
C GLU A 323 14.26 -9.59 4.18
N LEU A 324 12.98 -9.50 4.50
CA LEU A 324 11.98 -8.78 3.72
C LEU A 324 12.02 -7.30 4.08
N VAL A 325 11.93 -7.01 5.39
CA VAL A 325 11.97 -5.64 5.91
C VAL A 325 12.77 -5.64 7.21
N ARG A 326 13.85 -4.88 7.26
CA ARG A 326 14.50 -4.53 8.53
C ARG A 326 13.89 -3.25 9.07
N PHE A 327 13.57 -3.25 10.35
CA PHE A 327 13.01 -2.08 11.04
C PHE A 327 13.61 -1.94 12.43
N ILE A 328 13.49 -0.75 13.01
CA ILE A 328 13.87 -0.50 14.40
C ILE A 328 12.64 0.02 15.14
N THR A 329 12.26 -0.64 16.24
CA THR A 329 11.13 -0.17 17.05
C THR A 329 11.45 1.22 17.60
N PRO A 330 10.45 2.10 17.75
CA PRO A 330 10.65 3.32 18.49
C PRO A 330 10.72 3.03 19.99
N PHE A 331 11.14 4.02 20.77
CA PHE A 331 11.16 3.96 22.22
C PHE A 331 9.74 3.99 22.81
N GLY A 332 9.15 2.82 23.09
CA GLY A 332 7.98 2.70 23.96
C GLY A 332 6.66 3.28 23.41
N ILE A 333 6.50 3.36 22.09
CA ILE A 333 5.28 3.88 21.45
C ILE A 333 4.02 3.18 21.98
N ASN A 334 2.91 3.93 22.10
CA ASN A 334 1.67 3.49 22.73
C ASN A 334 1.78 3.37 24.25
N LYS A 335 2.55 2.39 24.75
CA LYS A 335 2.63 2.03 26.17
C LYS A 335 3.01 3.19 27.08
N TYR A 336 3.86 4.08 26.59
CA TYR A 336 4.40 5.21 27.36
C TYR A 336 3.81 6.57 26.96
N ASN A 337 2.86 6.61 26.01
CA ASN A 337 2.28 7.87 25.50
C ASN A 337 1.65 8.72 26.62
N GLU A 338 0.94 8.09 27.56
CA GLU A 338 0.30 8.79 28.69
C GLU A 338 1.26 9.06 29.85
N GLN A 339 2.35 8.29 29.96
CA GLN A 339 3.31 8.39 31.06
C GLN A 339 4.32 9.53 30.85
N VAL A 340 4.61 9.86 29.60
CA VAL A 340 5.54 10.92 29.22
C VAL A 340 4.76 12.00 28.50
N THR A 341 4.57 13.17 29.09
CA THR A 341 3.89 14.30 28.43
C THR A 341 4.86 15.44 28.19
N VAL A 342 5.02 15.83 26.92
CA VAL A 342 5.90 16.94 26.51
C VAL A 342 5.05 17.97 25.77
N LYS A 343 5.06 19.22 26.26
CA LYS A 343 4.28 20.30 25.66
C LYS A 343 4.65 20.47 24.19
N GLY A 344 3.64 20.43 23.31
CA GLY A 344 3.82 20.59 21.87
C GLY A 344 4.13 19.31 21.11
N ILE A 345 4.28 18.17 21.79
CA ILE A 345 4.42 16.86 21.13
C ILE A 345 3.18 16.02 21.40
N LYS A 346 2.51 15.62 20.32
CA LYS A 346 1.48 14.58 20.35
C LYS A 346 2.14 13.28 19.89
N TRP A 347 2.18 12.30 20.78
CA TRP A 347 2.71 10.98 20.44
C TRP A 347 1.77 10.24 19.47
N GLU A 348 2.36 9.47 18.58
CA GLU A 348 1.62 8.54 17.72
C GLU A 348 1.31 7.26 18.51
N ASP A 349 0.18 6.63 18.19
CA ASP A 349 -0.28 5.43 18.92
C ASP A 349 0.34 4.14 18.37
N SER A 350 0.93 4.19 17.17
CA SER A 350 1.63 3.07 16.54
C SER A 350 2.55 3.57 15.43
N VAL A 351 3.43 2.69 14.96
CA VAL A 351 4.27 2.91 13.79
C VAL A 351 4.00 1.82 12.77
N THR A 352 4.02 2.17 11.49
CA THR A 352 3.87 1.20 10.39
C THR A 352 5.07 1.26 9.48
N TYR A 353 5.70 0.12 9.30
CA TYR A 353 6.80 -0.12 8.38
C TYR A 353 6.22 -0.69 7.08
N LYS A 354 6.39 0.06 5.98
CA LYS A 354 5.89 -0.33 4.66
C LYS A 354 7.03 -0.33 3.65
N GLN A 355 7.22 -1.43 2.95
CA GLN A 355 8.29 -1.55 1.94
C GLN A 355 7.83 -2.37 0.74
N ASP A 356 8.29 -1.96 -0.44
CA ASP A 356 8.12 -2.70 -1.70
C ASP A 356 9.05 -3.93 -1.71
N LEU A 357 8.46 -5.09 -1.99
CA LEU A 357 9.11 -6.40 -2.06
C LEU A 357 8.93 -7.06 -3.43
N THR A 358 8.57 -6.30 -4.47
CA THR A 358 8.25 -6.83 -5.81
C THR A 358 9.39 -7.67 -6.38
N ASP A 359 10.64 -7.27 -6.14
CA ASP A 359 11.82 -7.99 -6.61
C ASP A 359 12.10 -9.31 -5.85
N LEU A 360 11.37 -9.56 -4.76
CA LEU A 360 11.39 -10.81 -4.00
C LEU A 360 10.15 -11.68 -4.26
N MET A 361 9.25 -11.27 -5.16
CA MET A 361 8.01 -12.00 -5.50
C MET A 361 8.25 -13.51 -5.78
N PRO A 362 9.30 -13.94 -6.49
CA PRO A 362 9.46 -15.36 -6.83
C PRO A 362 9.70 -16.29 -5.64
N VAL A 363 10.18 -15.75 -4.51
CA VAL A 363 10.34 -16.50 -3.25
C VAL A 363 9.19 -16.28 -2.28
N LEU A 364 8.22 -15.41 -2.62
CA LEU A 364 7.04 -15.05 -1.84
C LEU A 364 5.75 -15.54 -2.52
N GLN A 365 5.74 -16.81 -2.95
CA GLN A 365 4.59 -17.45 -3.57
C GLN A 365 4.40 -18.86 -3.04
N GLY A 366 3.16 -19.36 -3.07
CA GLY A 366 2.82 -20.70 -2.59
C GLY A 366 2.97 -20.82 -1.07
N GLU A 367 3.31 -22.01 -0.58
CA GLU A 367 3.51 -22.24 0.85
C GLU A 367 4.88 -21.75 1.32
N VAL A 368 4.91 -20.73 2.17
CA VAL A 368 6.13 -20.16 2.72
C VAL A 368 6.03 -19.95 4.22
N TRP A 369 7.19 -19.93 4.88
CA TRP A 369 7.32 -19.54 6.28
C TRP A 369 7.72 -18.08 6.40
N ILE A 370 6.86 -17.26 7.00
CA ILE A 370 7.13 -15.84 7.27
C ILE A 370 7.18 -15.61 8.77
N GLY A 371 8.14 -14.80 9.20
CA GLY A 371 8.35 -14.44 10.60
C GLY A 371 8.60 -12.97 10.84
N VAL A 372 8.46 -12.62 12.11
CA VAL A 372 8.88 -11.34 12.67
C VAL A 372 9.72 -11.62 13.90
N PHE A 373 10.92 -11.06 13.92
CA PHE A 373 11.83 -11.01 15.06
C PHE A 373 11.83 -9.59 15.63
N ILE A 374 11.78 -9.46 16.96
CA ILE A 374 12.12 -8.23 17.69
C ILE A 374 13.01 -8.62 18.87
N GLY A 375 14.25 -8.14 18.89
CA GLY A 375 15.22 -8.44 19.95
C GLY A 375 14.90 -7.74 21.26
N CYS A 376 13.96 -8.27 22.04
CA CYS A 376 13.51 -7.70 23.32
C CYS A 376 13.77 -8.65 24.50
N TYR A 377 13.99 -8.07 25.69
CA TYR A 377 14.08 -8.82 26.96
C TYR A 377 12.93 -8.51 27.92
N ASP A 378 11.92 -7.77 27.45
CA ASP A 378 10.77 -7.36 28.26
C ASP A 378 9.62 -8.38 28.25
N LYS A 379 8.90 -8.50 29.37
CA LYS A 379 7.78 -9.42 29.54
C LYS A 379 6.50 -8.97 28.82
N GLY A 380 6.27 -7.66 28.74
CA GLY A 380 5.18 -7.07 27.97
C GLY A 380 5.48 -7.10 26.47
N GLY A 381 6.73 -6.76 26.11
CA GLY A 381 7.28 -6.80 24.77
C GLY A 381 6.57 -5.84 23.83
N HIS A 382 6.21 -6.34 22.65
CA HIS A 382 5.58 -5.61 21.55
C HIS A 382 4.35 -6.36 21.04
N ILE A 383 3.46 -5.65 20.35
CA ILE A 383 2.35 -6.23 19.59
C ILE A 383 2.53 -5.84 18.11
N VAL A 384 2.39 -6.81 17.21
CA VAL A 384 2.54 -6.58 15.77
C VAL A 384 1.37 -7.11 14.94
N SER A 385 1.06 -6.41 13.85
CA SER A 385 0.16 -6.89 12.78
C SER A 385 0.90 -6.82 11.44
N LEU A 386 0.91 -7.91 10.68
CA LEU A 386 1.61 -8.02 9.40
C LEU A 386 0.64 -8.41 8.29
N LYS A 387 0.70 -7.68 7.18
CA LYS A 387 0.00 -8.02 5.94
C LYS A 387 0.87 -7.81 4.72
N LEU A 388 0.62 -8.62 3.69
CA LEU A 388 1.13 -8.45 2.34
C LEU A 388 0.02 -7.95 1.44
N LYS A 389 0.32 -6.94 0.60
CA LYS A 389 -0.61 -6.36 -0.36
C LYS A 389 -0.04 -6.46 -1.77
N TYR A 390 -0.82 -7.04 -2.68
CA TYR A 390 -0.48 -7.20 -4.09
C TYR A 390 -1.36 -6.24 -4.88
N HIS A 391 -0.76 -5.16 -5.37
CA HIS A 391 -1.43 -4.15 -6.18
C HIS A 391 -1.23 -4.48 -7.66
N PRO A 392 -2.30 -4.62 -8.46
CA PRO A 392 -2.13 -4.82 -9.89
C PRO A 392 -1.35 -3.65 -10.49
N ASP A 393 -0.39 -3.97 -11.35
CA ASP A 393 0.34 -2.97 -12.13
C ASP A 393 -0.65 -2.21 -13.04
N ASP A 394 -0.29 -0.99 -13.44
CA ASP A 394 -1.22 -0.16 -14.21
C ASP A 394 -1.52 -0.79 -15.58
N LEU A 395 -2.78 -1.19 -15.77
CA LEU A 395 -3.27 -2.02 -16.90
C LEU A 395 -3.16 -1.37 -18.29
N ASP A 396 -2.78 -0.09 -18.37
CA ASP A 396 -2.57 0.62 -19.64
C ASP A 396 -1.21 0.28 -20.28
N ALA A 397 -0.30 -0.39 -19.56
CA ALA A 397 0.90 -0.98 -20.14
C ALA A 397 0.56 -2.30 -20.83
N GLN A 398 0.28 -2.27 -22.13
CA GLN A 398 -0.05 -3.43 -22.99
C GLN A 398 1.00 -4.57 -23.04
N THR A 399 2.06 -4.51 -22.23
CA THR A 399 3.04 -5.58 -22.05
C THR A 399 3.66 -5.47 -20.65
N VAL A 400 2.97 -5.91 -19.60
CA VAL A 400 3.68 -6.24 -18.36
C VAL A 400 4.39 -7.56 -18.64
N ASN A 401 5.66 -7.48 -19.06
CA ASN A 401 6.51 -8.66 -19.15
C ASN A 401 6.50 -9.34 -17.78
N GLU A 402 6.23 -10.65 -17.74
CA GLU A 402 6.29 -11.42 -16.49
C GLU A 402 7.64 -11.15 -15.82
N ARG A 403 7.64 -10.46 -14.67
CA ARG A 403 8.85 -10.17 -13.91
C ARG A 403 9.35 -11.44 -13.23
N LYS A 404 10.03 -12.30 -14.00
CA LYS A 404 10.62 -13.54 -13.51
C LYS A 404 11.99 -13.26 -12.91
N PHE A 405 12.03 -12.88 -11.64
CA PHE A 405 13.30 -12.74 -10.94
C PHE A 405 13.87 -14.10 -10.53
N TRP A 406 15.19 -14.21 -10.57
CA TRP A 406 15.99 -15.16 -9.83
C TRP A 406 16.44 -14.49 -8.54
N VAL A 407 16.25 -15.16 -7.41
CA VAL A 407 16.56 -14.65 -6.07
C VAL A 407 17.44 -15.65 -5.36
N GLN A 408 18.63 -15.21 -4.92
CA GLN A 408 19.58 -16.05 -4.20
C GLN A 408 20.06 -15.37 -2.91
N PRO A 409 19.65 -15.87 -1.73
CA PRO A 409 20.20 -15.39 -0.45
C PRO A 409 21.67 -15.75 -0.33
N LEU A 410 22.48 -14.78 0.13
CA LEU A 410 23.92 -14.96 0.28
C LEU A 410 24.35 -15.00 1.74
N PHE A 411 23.94 -14.01 2.52
CA PHE A 411 24.34 -13.86 3.91
C PHE A 411 23.30 -13.09 4.70
N ASN A 412 23.25 -13.35 6.00
CA ASN A 412 22.42 -12.63 6.95
C ASN A 412 23.05 -12.72 8.35
N THR A 413 23.63 -11.62 8.84
CA THR A 413 24.26 -11.56 10.17
C THR A 413 23.31 -11.11 11.27
N VAL A 414 22.03 -10.87 10.96
CA VAL A 414 21.02 -10.62 11.99
C VAL A 414 20.85 -11.89 12.81
N ASN A 415 21.14 -11.79 14.10
CA ASN A 415 20.99 -12.88 15.04
C ASN A 415 19.53 -13.03 15.48
N LEU A 416 18.68 -13.53 14.56
CA LEU A 416 17.25 -13.77 14.79
C LEU A 416 16.98 -14.63 16.05
N MET A 417 17.96 -15.46 16.44
CA MET A 417 17.93 -16.27 17.65
C MET A 417 18.81 -15.71 18.78
N GLU A 418 18.92 -14.38 18.90
CA GLU A 418 19.67 -13.66 19.96
C GLU A 418 19.37 -14.23 21.35
N MET A 419 18.10 -14.36 21.72
CA MET A 419 17.64 -14.89 23.01
C MET A 419 17.78 -16.41 23.13
N SER A 420 18.35 -17.06 22.12
CA SER A 420 18.73 -18.48 22.09
C SER A 420 20.20 -18.70 21.76
N GLY A 421 21.03 -17.67 21.91
CA GLY A 421 22.49 -17.79 21.86
C GLY A 421 23.11 -17.65 20.47
N GLN A 422 22.38 -17.16 19.47
CA GLN A 422 22.98 -16.84 18.17
C GLN A 422 23.87 -15.60 18.32
N GLU A 423 25.12 -15.74 17.88
CA GLU A 423 26.16 -14.73 18.11
C GLU A 423 25.84 -13.40 17.40
N TYR A 424 26.14 -12.27 18.05
CA TYR A 424 25.97 -10.94 17.46
C TYR A 424 26.86 -10.78 16.23
N GLY A 425 26.49 -9.90 15.29
CA GLY A 425 27.22 -9.60 14.04
C GLY A 425 28.59 -8.93 14.21
N THR A 426 29.47 -9.52 15.02
CA THR A 426 30.84 -9.11 15.31
C THR A 426 31.86 -9.73 14.35
N VAL A 427 31.39 -10.45 13.32
CA VAL A 427 32.22 -11.20 12.38
C VAL A 427 33.28 -10.34 11.69
N PHE A 428 33.06 -9.03 11.55
CA PHE A 428 33.98 -8.09 10.92
C PHE A 428 35.20 -7.73 11.79
N GLU A 429 35.28 -8.24 13.02
CA GLU A 429 36.44 -8.06 13.88
C GLU A 429 37.65 -8.84 13.32
N ASN A 430 38.55 -8.12 12.65
CA ASN A 430 39.72 -8.66 11.95
C ASN A 430 39.38 -9.66 10.83
N ASP A 431 38.17 -9.61 10.28
CA ASP A 431 37.74 -10.49 9.20
C ASP A 431 37.00 -9.75 8.09
N THR A 432 36.71 -10.49 7.03
CA THR A 432 35.87 -10.07 5.92
C THR A 432 34.87 -11.19 5.67
N LEU A 433 33.58 -10.87 5.67
CA LEU A 433 32.54 -11.85 5.38
C LEU A 433 32.69 -12.31 3.92
N LYS A 434 32.72 -13.63 3.67
CA LYS A 434 32.92 -14.21 2.34
C LYS A 434 31.85 -15.25 2.07
N VAL A 435 31.24 -15.17 0.89
CA VAL A 435 30.27 -16.14 0.40
C VAL A 435 30.63 -16.51 -1.03
N THR A 436 30.47 -17.79 -1.34
CA THR A 436 30.62 -18.30 -2.71
C THR A 436 29.24 -18.48 -3.31
N VAL A 437 29.08 -18.08 -4.57
CA VAL A 437 27.81 -18.20 -5.29
C VAL A 437 28.07 -18.66 -6.72
N ASP A 438 27.14 -19.43 -7.28
CA ASP A 438 27.11 -19.79 -8.69
C ASP A 438 25.98 -19.01 -9.38
N ILE A 439 26.35 -18.14 -10.31
CA ILE A 439 25.44 -17.24 -11.02
C ILE A 439 25.01 -17.92 -12.33
N PRO A 440 23.70 -18.16 -12.55
CA PRO A 440 23.25 -18.86 -13.74
C PRO A 440 23.38 -17.99 -15.01
N GLU A 441 23.42 -18.65 -16.17
CA GLU A 441 23.40 -17.98 -17.46
C GLU A 441 22.06 -17.25 -17.72
N GLY A 442 22.11 -16.24 -18.59
CA GLY A 442 20.90 -15.58 -19.11
C GLY A 442 20.21 -14.59 -18.17
N LEU A 443 20.85 -14.23 -17.05
CA LEU A 443 20.35 -13.16 -16.17
C LEU A 443 20.63 -11.78 -16.74
N LYS A 444 19.64 -10.89 -16.62
CA LYS A 444 19.75 -9.44 -16.86
C LYS A 444 19.62 -8.68 -15.55
N ASN A 445 20.10 -7.43 -15.52
CA ASN A 445 19.92 -6.51 -14.39
C ASN A 445 20.31 -7.12 -13.03
N LEU A 446 21.37 -7.93 -13.00
CA LEU A 446 21.84 -8.55 -11.77
C LEU A 446 22.20 -7.46 -10.75
N LYS A 447 21.68 -7.58 -9.54
CA LYS A 447 21.95 -6.67 -8.43
C LYS A 447 22.07 -7.41 -7.12
N LEU A 448 22.82 -6.83 -6.18
CA LEU A 448 22.84 -7.22 -4.78
C LEU A 448 21.94 -6.26 -4.00
N ARG A 449 20.83 -6.77 -3.47
CA ARG A 449 20.03 -6.09 -2.44
C ARG A 449 20.76 -6.21 -1.12
N TYR A 450 21.29 -5.10 -0.60
CA TYR A 450 22.12 -5.06 0.60
C TYR A 450 21.48 -4.19 1.69
N ILE A 451 21.21 -4.76 2.87
CA ILE A 451 20.70 -4.03 4.04
C ILE A 451 21.80 -4.00 5.10
N SER A 452 22.13 -2.83 5.63
CA SER A 452 23.20 -2.68 6.63
C SER A 452 22.82 -1.69 7.72
N THR A 453 22.98 -2.12 8.98
CA THR A 453 22.82 -1.27 10.16
C THR A 453 23.93 -1.52 11.16
N GLY A 454 24.57 -0.44 11.63
CA GLY A 454 25.61 -0.47 12.66
C GLY A 454 25.01 -0.31 14.06
N HIS A 455 25.56 -1.06 15.02
CA HIS A 455 25.07 -1.13 16.41
C HIS A 455 26.21 -0.97 17.41
N GLY A 456 25.86 -0.58 18.63
CA GLY A 456 26.79 -0.34 19.72
C GLY A 456 26.42 0.96 20.44
N GLY A 457 25.49 0.88 21.38
CA GLY A 457 24.79 2.03 21.97
C GLY A 457 25.58 2.89 22.97
N TRP A 458 26.84 3.22 22.66
CA TRP A 458 27.65 4.16 23.43
C TRP A 458 28.38 5.13 22.49
N GLY A 459 28.94 6.22 23.03
CA GLY A 459 29.51 7.30 22.20
C GLY A 459 30.62 6.86 21.21
N GLY A 460 31.36 5.80 21.51
CA GLY A 460 32.39 5.23 20.62
C GLY A 460 31.91 4.07 19.75
N GLY A 461 30.68 3.60 19.94
CA GLY A 461 30.13 2.44 19.25
C GLY A 461 29.63 2.77 17.85
N ASP A 462 29.49 1.73 17.03
CA ASP A 462 29.23 1.89 15.59
C ASP A 462 27.80 2.36 15.29
N GLU A 463 26.89 2.37 16.28
CA GLU A 463 25.58 3.01 16.16
C GLU A 463 25.71 4.50 15.83
N PHE A 464 26.61 5.20 16.52
CA PHE A 464 26.79 6.66 16.45
C PHE A 464 28.06 7.09 15.70
N ASN A 465 28.79 6.14 15.11
CA ASN A 465 30.04 6.40 14.39
C ASN A 465 29.96 5.81 12.97
N PRO A 466 30.01 6.64 11.91
CA PRO A 466 29.86 6.17 10.55
C PRO A 466 31.02 5.26 10.13
N LYS A 467 30.72 4.12 9.48
CA LYS A 467 31.72 3.17 8.95
C LYS A 467 31.53 2.90 7.47
N MET A 468 32.62 2.84 6.71
CA MET A 468 32.60 2.45 5.30
C MET A 468 32.24 0.96 5.17
N ASN A 469 31.18 0.65 4.44
CA ASN A 469 30.86 -0.70 4.00
C ASN A 469 31.43 -0.87 2.59
N GLU A 470 32.28 -1.87 2.38
CA GLU A 470 32.89 -2.16 1.07
C GLU A 470 32.48 -3.56 0.59
N ILE A 471 31.98 -3.64 -0.64
CA ILE A 471 31.52 -4.87 -1.28
C ILE A 471 32.48 -5.21 -2.42
N PHE A 472 32.91 -6.47 -2.46
CA PHE A 472 33.80 -6.99 -3.49
C PHE A 472 33.20 -8.18 -4.21
N VAL A 473 33.51 -8.32 -5.50
CA VAL A 473 33.30 -9.54 -6.29
C VAL A 473 34.65 -9.96 -6.86
N ASP A 474 35.08 -11.19 -6.54
CA ASP A 474 36.38 -11.74 -6.96
C ASP A 474 37.58 -10.83 -6.68
N ASN A 475 37.57 -10.22 -5.48
CA ASN A 475 38.57 -9.25 -4.99
C ASN A 475 38.52 -7.86 -5.65
N ASN A 476 37.64 -7.62 -6.61
CA ASN A 476 37.42 -6.29 -7.17
C ASN A 476 36.36 -5.56 -6.34
N ALA A 477 36.67 -4.36 -5.84
CA ALA A 477 35.69 -3.53 -5.16
C ALA A 477 34.62 -3.07 -6.17
N VAL A 478 33.37 -3.47 -5.94
CA VAL A 478 32.24 -3.13 -6.82
C VAL A 478 31.37 -2.01 -6.24
N TYR A 479 31.38 -1.83 -4.92
CA TYR A 479 30.59 -0.80 -4.26
C TYR A 479 31.19 -0.43 -2.91
N LYS A 480 31.04 0.84 -2.52
CA LYS A 480 31.38 1.32 -1.19
C LYS A 480 30.46 2.46 -0.79
N PHE A 481 30.00 2.47 0.45
CA PHE A 481 29.20 3.56 0.99
C PHE A 481 29.25 3.56 2.51
N ILE A 482 28.83 4.68 3.11
CA ILE A 482 28.64 4.79 4.55
C ILE A 482 27.12 4.79 4.80
N PRO A 483 26.55 3.72 5.36
CA PRO A 483 25.15 3.73 5.79
C PRO A 483 25.01 4.72 6.96
N TRP A 484 24.41 5.88 6.70
CA TRP A 484 24.25 6.95 7.69
C TRP A 484 22.91 7.67 7.49
N ARG A 485 22.23 7.97 8.59
CA ARG A 485 20.96 8.70 8.64
C ARG A 485 21.12 9.91 9.55
N SER A 486 20.75 11.10 9.04
CA SER A 486 20.84 12.38 9.76
C SER A 486 19.50 13.09 9.92
N ASP A 487 18.40 12.37 9.71
CA ASP A 487 17.03 12.84 9.78
C ASP A 487 16.27 12.28 10.99
N CYS A 488 16.94 11.60 11.93
CA CYS A 488 16.25 10.86 12.99
C CYS A 488 15.32 11.71 13.88
N GLY A 489 15.64 12.99 14.07
CA GLY A 489 14.77 13.93 14.78
C GLY A 489 13.37 14.12 14.16
N THR A 490 13.16 13.78 12.88
CA THR A 490 11.81 13.84 12.26
C THR A 490 10.86 12.79 12.83
N PHE A 491 11.39 11.74 13.48
CA PHE A 491 10.62 10.64 14.03
C PHE A 491 10.35 10.79 15.54
N ARG A 492 10.65 11.95 16.14
CA ARG A 492 10.49 12.20 17.58
C ARG A 492 9.11 11.81 18.12
N LYS A 493 8.04 12.07 17.34
CA LYS A 493 6.64 11.79 17.72
C LYS A 493 6.31 10.30 17.93
N PHE A 494 7.16 9.39 17.48
CA PHE A 494 7.00 7.95 17.69
C PHE A 494 7.67 7.46 18.99
N ASN A 495 8.50 8.29 19.64
CA ASN A 495 9.49 7.85 20.63
C ASN A 495 9.22 8.40 22.05
N PRO A 496 8.07 8.13 22.68
CA PRO A 496 7.73 8.70 24.00
C PRO A 496 8.74 8.36 25.10
N ALA A 497 9.32 7.15 25.08
CA ALA A 497 10.25 6.69 26.11
C ALA A 497 11.73 7.00 25.82
N SER A 498 12.03 7.77 24.76
CA SER A 498 13.41 8.11 24.42
C SER A 498 14.05 8.98 25.51
N GLY A 499 15.25 8.60 25.94
CA GLY A 499 16.05 9.35 26.91
C GLY A 499 16.38 10.76 26.40
N ASN A 500 16.27 11.77 27.26
CA ASN A 500 16.59 13.16 26.92
C ASN A 500 17.87 13.58 27.64
N PHE A 501 18.78 14.23 26.91
CA PHE A 501 20.10 14.60 27.41
C PHE A 501 20.18 16.09 27.77
N PRO A 502 21.13 16.51 28.64
CA PRO A 502 21.26 17.91 29.06
C PRO A 502 21.54 18.92 27.94
N ASN A 503 22.02 18.45 26.78
CA ASN A 503 22.21 19.28 25.58
C ASN A 503 20.90 19.56 24.82
N GLY A 504 19.76 19.09 25.32
CA GLY A 504 18.44 19.30 24.71
C GLY A 504 18.08 18.30 23.61
N ILE A 505 18.93 17.30 23.34
CA ILE A 505 18.71 16.28 22.31
C ILE A 505 18.10 15.02 22.95
N SER A 506 17.13 14.39 22.28
CA SER A 506 16.63 13.07 22.66
C SER A 506 17.45 11.97 21.98
N SER A 507 17.59 10.79 22.60
CA SER A 507 18.30 9.65 22.00
C SER A 507 17.80 9.32 20.60
N SER A 508 16.48 9.33 20.40
CA SER A 508 15.83 9.12 19.10
C SER A 508 16.22 10.12 18.02
N ASP A 509 16.79 11.27 18.39
CA ASP A 509 17.11 12.35 17.44
C ASP A 509 18.53 12.21 16.88
N TYR A 510 19.41 11.45 17.55
CA TYR A 510 20.79 11.28 17.11
C TYR A 510 20.87 10.60 15.74
N SER A 511 21.78 11.12 14.91
CA SER A 511 22.18 10.49 13.65
C SER A 511 22.83 9.13 13.91
N ARG A 512 22.59 8.17 13.01
CA ARG A 512 22.91 6.76 13.23
C ARG A 512 23.35 6.04 11.97
N SER A 513 24.04 4.92 12.16
CA SER A 513 24.56 4.05 11.09
C SER A 513 23.46 3.25 10.37
N GLY A 514 22.68 3.92 9.53
CA GLY A 514 21.75 3.30 8.56
C GLY A 514 20.30 3.19 9.02
N TRP A 515 19.95 3.69 10.21
CA TRP A 515 18.61 3.55 10.79
C TRP A 515 18.23 4.70 11.71
N CYS A 516 16.94 4.85 12.01
CA CYS A 516 16.42 5.69 13.07
C CYS A 516 15.33 4.91 13.85
N PRO A 517 15.17 5.11 15.17
CA PRO A 517 14.08 4.51 15.95
C PRO A 517 12.70 4.85 15.39
N GLY A 518 11.90 3.83 15.07
CA GLY A 518 10.59 3.97 14.43
C GLY A 518 10.64 4.03 12.89
N THR A 519 11.70 3.51 12.26
CA THR A 519 11.83 3.51 10.79
C THR A 519 12.27 2.16 10.23
N THR A 520 12.06 1.96 8.92
CA THR A 520 12.73 0.90 8.17
C THR A 520 14.19 1.26 7.92
N ALA A 521 15.06 0.25 7.95
CA ALA A 521 16.39 0.35 7.35
C ALA A 521 16.27 -0.05 5.88
N ASN A 522 16.45 0.92 4.98
CA ASN A 522 16.24 0.68 3.56
C ASN A 522 17.39 -0.13 2.94
N PRO A 523 17.08 -1.09 2.05
CA PRO A 523 18.09 -1.75 1.23
C PRO A 523 18.75 -0.75 0.29
N VAL A 524 19.99 -1.03 -0.06
CA VAL A 524 20.68 -0.46 -1.22
C VAL A 524 20.75 -1.53 -2.29
N ASP A 525 20.21 -1.22 -3.47
CA ASP A 525 20.32 -2.07 -4.64
C ASP A 525 21.63 -1.74 -5.38
N ILE A 526 22.59 -2.66 -5.32
CA ILE A 526 23.93 -2.50 -5.90
C ILE A 526 23.95 -3.21 -7.25
N PRO A 527 24.01 -2.48 -8.39
CA PRO A 527 24.07 -3.11 -9.71
C PRO A 527 25.38 -3.88 -9.91
N LEU A 528 25.29 -5.10 -10.46
CA LEU A 528 26.40 -5.99 -10.76
C LEU A 528 26.49 -6.24 -12.27
N ASN A 529 26.55 -5.15 -13.04
CA ASN A 529 26.32 -5.13 -14.50
C ASN A 529 27.35 -5.89 -15.36
N ASN A 530 28.47 -6.34 -14.79
CA ASN A 530 29.60 -6.94 -15.51
C ASN A 530 30.07 -8.27 -14.89
N ILE A 531 29.21 -8.97 -14.15
CA ILE A 531 29.53 -10.28 -13.60
C ILE A 531 29.08 -11.36 -14.59
N SER A 532 30.02 -12.18 -15.04
CA SER A 532 29.74 -13.31 -15.92
C SER A 532 28.94 -14.40 -15.18
N PRO A 533 28.29 -15.32 -15.90
CA PRO A 533 27.81 -16.56 -15.29
C PRO A 533 28.96 -17.39 -14.71
N GLY A 534 28.66 -18.21 -13.71
CA GLY A 534 29.58 -19.14 -13.06
C GLY A 534 29.87 -18.81 -11.60
N LYS A 535 30.96 -19.38 -11.08
CA LYS A 535 31.31 -19.34 -9.66
C LYS A 535 32.05 -18.05 -9.30
N HIS A 536 31.52 -17.31 -8.33
CA HIS A 536 32.06 -16.05 -7.84
C HIS A 536 32.18 -16.04 -6.32
N VAL A 537 33.08 -15.19 -5.80
CA VAL A 537 33.21 -14.91 -4.36
C VAL A 537 32.81 -13.46 -4.08
N ILE A 538 31.71 -13.30 -3.34
CA ILE A 538 31.26 -12.00 -2.85
C ILE A 538 31.82 -11.78 -1.44
N LYS A 539 32.32 -10.57 -1.18
CA LYS A 539 32.88 -10.19 0.11
C LYS A 539 32.27 -8.89 0.64
N VAL A 540 32.09 -8.83 1.95
CA VAL A 540 31.70 -7.61 2.67
C VAL A 540 32.75 -7.29 3.72
N PHE A 541 33.31 -6.10 3.63
CA PHE A 541 34.25 -5.56 4.61
C PHE A 541 33.65 -4.34 5.30
N ILE A 542 33.82 -4.30 6.63
CA ILE A 542 33.41 -3.17 7.47
C ILE A 542 34.50 -2.97 8.53
N PRO A 543 35.06 -1.76 8.70
CA PRO A 543 36.04 -1.46 9.73
C PRO A 543 35.34 -1.27 11.08
N ILE A 544 34.92 -2.38 11.69
CA ILE A 544 34.15 -2.38 12.94
C ILE A 544 34.89 -1.66 14.07
N GLY A 545 34.15 -0.91 14.89
CA GLY A 545 34.67 -0.24 16.08
C GLY A 545 35.20 -1.23 17.13
N LYS A 546 36.22 -0.80 17.87
CA LYS A 546 36.77 -1.60 18.97
C LYS A 546 35.79 -1.63 20.16
N PRO A 547 35.74 -2.74 20.91
CA PRO A 547 34.99 -2.79 22.17
C PRO A 547 35.45 -1.76 23.20
N GLU A 548 34.54 -1.37 24.10
CA GLU A 548 34.83 -0.54 25.27
C GLU A 548 34.16 -1.15 26.51
N GLY A 549 34.96 -1.71 27.43
CA GLY A 549 34.43 -2.45 28.57
C GLY A 549 33.57 -3.64 28.13
N ASN A 550 32.30 -3.67 28.54
CA ASN A 550 31.32 -4.69 28.15
C ASN A 550 30.56 -4.34 26.86
N SER A 551 30.80 -3.17 26.28
CA SER A 551 30.14 -2.69 25.08
C SER A 551 30.89 -3.14 23.84
N THR A 552 30.18 -3.71 22.87
CA THR A 552 30.75 -4.19 21.60
C THR A 552 29.96 -3.62 20.43
N SER A 553 30.66 -3.24 19.36
CA SER A 553 30.03 -2.87 18.11
C SER A 553 29.61 -4.14 17.38
N ALA A 554 28.50 -4.08 16.66
CA ALA A 554 28.03 -5.17 15.81
C ALA A 554 27.41 -4.62 14.53
N TRP A 555 27.47 -5.39 13.46
CA TRP A 555 26.86 -5.04 12.18
C TRP A 555 25.87 -6.12 11.75
N ASN A 556 24.62 -5.68 11.64
CA ASN A 556 23.55 -6.46 11.05
C ASN A 556 23.58 -6.18 9.55
N VAL A 557 23.93 -7.18 8.75
CA VAL A 557 24.00 -7.09 7.28
C VAL A 557 23.31 -8.27 6.65
N SER A 558 22.55 -8.02 5.59
CA SER A 558 21.99 -9.09 4.76
C SER A 558 22.14 -8.75 3.28
N GLY A 559 22.31 -9.82 2.49
CA GLY A 559 22.60 -9.73 1.07
C GLY A 559 21.84 -10.78 0.28
N VAL A 560 21.11 -10.33 -0.73
CA VAL A 560 20.37 -11.20 -1.66
C VAL A 560 20.69 -10.77 -3.09
N LEU A 561 21.12 -11.71 -3.92
CA LEU A 561 21.22 -11.46 -5.36
C LEU A 561 19.85 -11.56 -5.99
N ILE A 562 19.59 -10.62 -6.90
CA ILE A 562 18.37 -10.56 -7.69
C ILE A 562 18.78 -10.34 -9.14
N GLY A 563 18.26 -11.14 -10.06
CA GLY A 563 18.45 -10.95 -11.49
C GLY A 563 17.19 -11.28 -12.27
N GLU A 564 16.96 -10.65 -13.40
CA GLU A 564 15.83 -10.94 -14.28
C GLU A 564 16.17 -12.12 -15.19
N ARG A 565 15.33 -13.15 -15.24
CA ARG A 565 15.47 -14.20 -16.25
C ARG A 565 14.98 -13.68 -17.59
N ALA A 566 15.81 -13.81 -18.63
CA ALA A 566 15.34 -13.63 -20.00
C ALA A 566 14.23 -14.64 -20.31
N HIS A 567 13.26 -14.20 -21.12
CA HIS A 567 12.17 -15.05 -21.63
C HIS A 567 12.69 -16.19 -22.50
#